data_AF-A0A800JD98-F1
#
_entry.id   AF-A0A800JD98-F1
#
_cell.length_a   1.000
_cell.length_b   1.000
_cell.length_c   1.000
_cell.angle_alpha   90.00
_cell.angle_beta   90.00
_cell.angle_gamma   90.00
#
_symmetry.space_group_name_H-M   'P 1'
#
loop_
_entity.id
_entity.type
_entity.pdbx_description
1 polymer ?
#
loop_
_entity_poly.entity_id
_entity_poly.type
_entity_poly.pdbx_seq_one_letter_code
_entity_poly.pdbx_strand_id
1 'polypeptide(L)'
;MLESLTNHYCIYFMDHKMEFGWIEGIQKNKLIIVPPQGKPKFLLPNRVAYSWREKKLPFNAAQAHETLELHMKQAEQYKQTFELETMHSLLENMREYTLEELAVDFLDKPENSVCKLGLFLALREDSFWFKHNRNLTYTPRTSEELALLEVQFARLQEQQKRAVNIQKWIKQLESGEWNANTKITAEQQNWLDQQLNLLIEGTESQYWKEMSTLLDWGTSFGIGEENSLKRWLAGAGTPVSTSRLTLLRANVREQFPEEVLVDVERVRKLPSEKLTRSPAEMQTFTVDAESTLDYDDAFSVLEWNKAQLIVAVHITDLSHSVRPGDPLFKEAEDRISSVYTIEETIPMLPEELSNDTFSLMSGEERAVLSFKFKLNGNGDWSLLEVIPSMIKVH
;
A
#
# COMPACT_ATOMS: atom_id res chain seq x y z
N MET A 1 56.06 10.08 -11.47
CA MET A 1 54.62 10.40 -11.60
C MET A 1 53.92 10.55 -10.25
N LEU A 2 54.31 9.81 -9.21
CA LEU A 2 53.78 9.98 -7.85
C LEU A 2 54.43 11.16 -7.10
N GLU A 3 55.75 11.32 -7.21
CA GLU A 3 56.51 12.46 -6.63
C GLU A 3 56.15 13.82 -7.24
N SER A 4 55.44 13.85 -8.37
CA SER A 4 54.89 15.09 -8.92
C SER A 4 53.61 15.54 -8.22
N LEU A 5 53.03 14.72 -7.34
CA LEU A 5 51.83 15.06 -6.55
C LEU A 5 52.18 15.53 -5.13
N THR A 6 53.40 15.32 -4.64
CA THR A 6 53.82 15.84 -3.33
C THR A 6 53.87 17.35 -3.32
N ASN A 7 53.49 17.94 -2.18
CA ASN A 7 53.34 19.37 -1.97
C ASN A 7 52.28 20.01 -2.88
N HIS A 8 51.17 19.29 -3.11
CA HIS A 8 49.99 19.81 -3.79
C HIS A 8 48.73 19.62 -2.96
N TYR A 9 47.75 20.49 -3.23
CA TYR A 9 46.38 20.30 -2.80
C TYR A 9 45.72 19.20 -3.61
N CYS A 10 44.78 18.51 -2.98
CA CYS A 10 43.98 17.51 -3.65
C CYS A 10 42.54 17.45 -3.12
N ILE A 11 41.63 17.04 -4.00
CA ILE A 11 40.35 16.42 -3.62
C ILE A 11 40.53 14.92 -3.72
N TYR A 12 40.01 14.18 -2.75
CA TYR A 12 40.06 12.72 -2.72
C TYR A 12 38.74 12.10 -2.25
N PHE A 13 38.50 10.84 -2.61
CA PHE A 13 37.33 10.08 -2.18
C PHE A 13 37.59 9.29 -0.90
N MET A 14 36.76 9.48 0.11
CA MET A 14 36.72 8.70 1.36
C MET A 14 35.27 8.39 1.74
N ASP A 15 34.95 7.13 2.04
CA ASP A 15 33.63 6.72 2.53
C ASP A 15 32.44 7.27 1.71
N HIS A 16 32.55 7.20 0.38
CA HIS A 16 31.58 7.72 -0.60
C HIS A 16 31.38 9.25 -0.60
N LYS A 17 32.25 10.01 0.08
CA LYS A 17 32.27 11.46 0.09
C LYS A 17 33.55 11.99 -0.56
N MET A 18 33.48 13.21 -1.10
CA MET A 18 34.64 13.98 -1.51
C MET A 18 35.15 14.80 -0.32
N GLU A 19 36.43 14.65 -0.02
CA GLU A 19 37.15 15.44 0.96
C GLU A 19 38.34 16.13 0.29
N PHE A 20 38.97 17.07 0.99
CA PHE A 20 40.11 17.81 0.47
C PHE A 20 41.25 17.88 1.50
N GLY A 21 42.48 17.97 1.02
CA GLY A 21 43.65 17.97 1.90
C GLY A 21 44.96 18.25 1.18
N TRP A 22 46.02 18.32 1.97
CA TRP A 22 47.39 18.57 1.51
C TRP A 22 48.18 17.28 1.37
N ILE A 23 48.83 17.05 0.23
CA ILE A 23 49.70 15.89 0.02
C ILE A 23 51.08 16.20 0.59
N GLU A 24 51.34 15.76 1.82
CA GLU A 24 52.59 15.98 2.54
C GLU A 24 53.75 15.12 2.01
N GLY A 25 53.46 13.90 1.59
CA GLY A 25 54.51 12.95 1.19
C GLY A 25 53.98 11.63 0.66
N ILE A 26 54.90 10.70 0.46
CA ILE A 26 54.59 9.33 0.02
C ILE A 26 55.25 8.35 0.99
N GLN A 27 54.47 7.37 1.46
CA GLN A 27 54.99 6.26 2.27
C GLN A 27 54.41 4.94 1.76
N LYS A 28 55.26 3.96 1.47
CA LYS A 28 54.86 2.61 1.02
C LYS A 28 53.83 2.66 -0.13
N ASN A 29 54.09 3.50 -1.15
CA ASN A 29 53.23 3.70 -2.33
C ASN A 29 51.84 4.31 -2.04
N LYS A 30 51.65 4.90 -0.85
CA LYS A 30 50.45 5.66 -0.48
C LYS A 30 50.80 7.13 -0.31
N LEU A 31 49.90 8.01 -0.72
CA LEU A 31 49.95 9.45 -0.45
C LEU A 31 49.61 9.69 1.02
N ILE A 32 50.41 10.52 1.68
CA ILE A 32 50.14 11.06 3.01
C ILE A 32 49.34 12.35 2.81
N ILE A 33 48.04 12.29 3.05
CA ILE A 33 47.12 13.41 2.86
C ILE A 33 46.72 13.96 4.22
N VAL A 34 47.01 15.24 4.47
CA VAL A 34 46.69 15.93 5.72
C VAL A 34 45.43 16.80 5.49
N PRO A 35 44.25 16.37 5.97
CA PRO A 35 43.04 17.20 5.89
C PRO A 35 43.15 18.43 6.81
N PRO A 36 42.35 19.49 6.58
CA PRO A 36 42.30 20.66 7.49
C PRO A 36 41.90 20.28 8.91
N GLN A 37 41.03 19.28 9.04
CA GLN A 37 40.57 18.75 10.32
C GLN A 37 40.78 17.23 10.36
N GLY A 38 41.33 16.74 11.47
CA GLY A 38 41.53 15.31 11.70
C GLY A 38 42.97 14.84 11.49
N LYS A 39 43.15 13.51 11.46
CA LYS A 39 44.46 12.86 11.36
C LYS A 39 44.88 12.65 9.90
N PRO A 40 46.20 12.64 9.60
CA PRO A 40 46.72 12.28 8.29
C PRO A 40 46.17 10.94 7.78
N LYS A 41 45.92 10.87 6.49
CA LYS A 41 45.31 9.75 5.78
C LYS A 41 46.32 9.14 4.81
N PHE A 42 46.34 7.81 4.74
CA PHE A 42 47.24 7.08 3.85
C PHE A 42 46.45 6.45 2.71
N LEU A 43 46.37 7.16 1.58
CA LEU A 43 45.50 6.81 0.46
C LEU A 43 46.29 6.36 -0.76
N LEU A 44 45.71 5.45 -1.54
CA LEU A 44 46.25 5.10 -2.85
C LEU A 44 46.03 6.27 -3.82
N PRO A 45 46.93 6.49 -4.81
CA PRO A 45 46.84 7.64 -5.72
C PRO A 45 45.54 7.70 -6.52
N ASN A 46 44.95 6.56 -6.85
CA ASN A 46 43.67 6.46 -7.55
C ASN A 46 42.46 6.96 -6.73
N ARG A 47 42.65 7.31 -5.45
CA ARG A 47 41.63 7.96 -4.63
C ARG A 47 41.62 9.48 -4.82
N VAL A 48 42.65 10.07 -5.42
CA VAL A 48 42.71 11.50 -5.72
C VAL A 48 41.86 11.79 -6.95
N ALA A 49 40.86 12.65 -6.79
CA ALA A 49 39.93 13.08 -7.83
C ALA A 49 40.41 14.34 -8.55
N TYR A 50 41.16 15.21 -7.87
CA TYR A 50 41.71 16.43 -8.44
C TYR A 50 42.97 16.86 -7.70
N SER A 51 43.92 17.53 -8.38
CA SER A 51 45.14 18.08 -7.77
C SER A 51 45.55 19.39 -8.43
N TRP A 52 45.95 20.39 -7.64
CA TRP A 52 46.48 21.67 -8.16
C TRP A 52 47.90 21.44 -8.66
N ARG A 53 48.25 21.82 -9.89
CA ARG A 53 49.57 21.52 -10.47
C ARG A 53 50.45 22.75 -10.79
N GLU A 54 49.94 23.97 -10.58
CA GLU A 54 50.61 25.20 -11.05
C GLU A 54 51.82 25.64 -10.22
N LYS A 55 51.83 25.41 -8.90
CA LYS A 55 52.94 25.83 -8.05
C LYS A 55 53.02 24.93 -6.81
N LYS A 56 54.16 24.24 -6.64
CA LYS A 56 54.50 23.60 -5.37
C LYS A 56 54.61 24.69 -4.32
N LEU A 57 53.74 24.67 -3.33
CA LEU A 57 53.79 25.65 -2.26
C LEU A 57 54.86 25.24 -1.24
N PRO A 58 55.76 26.14 -0.83
CA PRO A 58 56.92 25.81 0.02
C PRO A 58 56.56 25.76 1.52
N PHE A 59 55.42 25.17 1.88
CA PHE A 59 54.83 25.33 3.21
C PHE A 59 54.78 24.07 4.06
N ASN A 60 54.68 24.26 5.38
CA ASN A 60 54.21 23.22 6.31
C ASN A 60 52.68 23.10 6.24
N ALA A 61 52.12 21.98 6.74
CA ALA A 61 50.69 21.67 6.58
C ALA A 61 49.75 22.78 7.06
N ALA A 62 50.06 23.45 8.17
CA ALA A 62 49.21 24.50 8.76
C ALA A 62 49.05 25.72 7.84
N GLN A 63 50.13 26.19 7.22
CA GLN A 63 50.10 27.30 6.27
C GLN A 63 49.40 26.90 4.96
N ALA A 64 49.51 25.63 4.57
CA ALA A 64 48.82 25.11 3.40
C ALA A 64 47.30 25.09 3.60
N HIS A 65 46.79 24.83 4.81
CA HIS A 65 45.36 24.73 5.10
C HIS A 65 44.60 26.06 4.96
N GLU A 66 45.16 27.18 5.42
CA GLU A 66 44.51 28.50 5.29
C GLU A 66 44.29 28.88 3.81
N THR A 67 45.30 28.63 2.98
CA THR A 67 45.21 28.85 1.53
C THR A 67 44.24 27.88 0.86
N LEU A 68 44.16 26.63 1.35
CA LEU A 68 43.24 25.61 0.84
C LEU A 68 41.77 25.98 1.10
N GLU A 69 41.43 26.44 2.30
CA GLU A 69 40.08 26.89 2.62
C GLU A 69 39.68 28.10 1.76
N LEU A 70 40.60 29.04 1.54
CA LEU A 70 40.38 30.17 0.64
C LEU A 70 40.12 29.70 -0.80
N HIS A 71 40.94 28.80 -1.33
CA HIS A 71 40.77 28.25 -2.67
C HIS A 71 39.46 27.46 -2.81
N MET A 72 39.07 26.68 -1.82
CA MET A 72 37.78 25.97 -1.82
C MET A 72 36.61 26.96 -1.87
N LYS A 73 36.66 28.03 -1.06
CA LYS A 73 35.63 29.07 -1.07
C LYS A 73 35.54 29.79 -2.42
N GLN A 74 36.68 30.09 -3.04
CA GLN A 74 36.73 30.72 -4.37
C GLN A 74 36.24 29.77 -5.46
N ALA A 75 36.62 28.50 -5.41
CA ALA A 75 36.13 27.49 -6.34
C ALA A 75 34.62 27.32 -6.23
N GLU A 76 34.05 27.40 -5.03
CA GLU A 76 32.61 27.36 -4.82
C GLU A 76 31.89 28.57 -5.43
N GLN A 77 32.53 29.74 -5.46
CA GLN A 77 32.03 30.90 -6.19
C GLN A 77 32.10 30.66 -7.70
N TYR A 78 33.22 30.14 -8.22
CA TYR A 78 33.34 29.80 -9.64
C TYR A 78 32.33 28.72 -10.06
N LYS A 79 32.09 27.72 -9.21
CA LYS A 79 31.11 26.65 -9.43
C LYS A 79 29.75 27.22 -9.85
N GLN A 80 29.30 28.28 -9.17
CA GLN A 80 28.02 28.95 -9.43
C GLN A 80 27.99 29.73 -10.75
N THR A 81 29.14 29.99 -11.38
CA THR A 81 29.24 30.71 -12.65
C THR A 81 29.14 29.81 -13.89
N PHE A 82 29.24 28.48 -13.71
CA PHE A 82 29.20 27.55 -14.84
C PHE A 82 27.76 27.20 -15.23
N GLU A 83 27.41 27.50 -16.49
CA GLU A 83 26.15 27.08 -17.09
C GLU A 83 26.34 25.72 -17.79
N LEU A 84 26.12 24.63 -17.05
CA LEU A 84 26.32 23.27 -17.55
C LEU A 84 25.43 22.91 -18.75
N GLU A 85 24.24 23.50 -18.85
CA GLU A 85 23.35 23.40 -20.01
C GLU A 85 24.02 23.95 -21.28
N THR A 86 24.55 25.18 -21.18
CA THR A 86 25.25 25.84 -22.29
C THR A 86 26.47 25.02 -22.71
N MET A 87 27.27 24.57 -21.75
CA MET A 87 28.43 23.70 -22.00
C MET A 87 28.02 22.40 -22.69
N HIS A 88 26.97 21.74 -22.19
CA HIS A 88 26.43 20.52 -22.76
C HIS A 88 26.02 20.70 -24.22
N SER A 89 25.33 21.79 -24.55
CA SER A 89 24.84 22.08 -25.90
C SER A 89 25.95 22.30 -26.94
N LEU A 90 27.15 22.67 -26.50
CA LEU A 90 28.29 22.98 -27.36
C LEU A 90 29.23 21.79 -27.61
N LEU A 91 29.06 20.69 -26.86
CA LEU A 91 29.93 19.52 -26.93
C LEU A 91 29.38 18.43 -27.83
N GLU A 92 30.28 17.66 -28.45
CA GLU A 92 29.89 16.47 -29.22
C GLU A 92 29.26 15.39 -28.32
N ASN A 93 28.10 14.90 -28.74
CA ASN A 93 27.41 13.80 -28.07
C ASN A 93 28.25 12.52 -28.06
N MET A 94 28.14 11.74 -26.98
CA MET A 94 28.81 10.45 -26.77
C MET A 94 30.34 10.47 -26.71
N ARG A 95 30.99 11.64 -26.86
CA ARG A 95 32.42 11.79 -26.63
C ARG A 95 32.71 11.94 -25.13
N GLU A 96 33.74 11.27 -24.66
CA GLU A 96 34.28 11.50 -23.32
C GLU A 96 35.24 12.70 -23.34
N TYR A 97 35.06 13.62 -22.39
CA TYR A 97 35.94 14.77 -22.18
C TYR A 97 36.64 14.65 -20.85
N THR A 98 37.93 14.93 -20.84
CA THR A 98 38.71 15.17 -19.62
C THR A 98 38.37 16.53 -19.04
N LEU A 99 38.64 16.73 -17.74
CA LEU A 99 38.51 18.05 -17.13
C LEU A 99 39.41 19.07 -17.82
N GLU A 100 40.59 18.66 -18.28
CA GLU A 100 41.53 19.51 -19.02
C GLU A 100 40.97 19.98 -20.36
N GLU A 101 40.32 19.11 -21.13
CA GLU A 101 39.66 19.50 -22.39
C GLU A 101 38.53 20.50 -22.11
N LEU A 102 37.64 20.19 -21.15
CA LEU A 102 36.57 21.10 -20.77
C LEU A 102 37.10 22.44 -20.24
N ALA A 103 38.23 22.41 -19.53
CA ALA A 103 38.86 23.63 -19.05
C ALA A 103 39.31 24.52 -20.21
N VAL A 104 39.94 23.94 -21.24
CA VAL A 104 40.41 24.68 -22.43
C VAL A 104 39.26 25.27 -23.22
N ASP A 105 38.15 24.53 -23.34
CA ASP A 105 37.02 24.96 -24.15
C ASP A 105 36.16 26.03 -23.45
N PHE A 106 36.07 26.01 -22.11
CA PHE A 106 35.08 26.81 -21.37
C PHE A 106 35.65 27.77 -20.31
N LEU A 107 36.95 27.74 -19.99
CA LEU A 107 37.55 28.69 -19.04
C LEU A 107 38.37 29.74 -19.76
N ASP A 108 38.22 31.01 -19.37
CA ASP A 108 39.09 32.11 -19.84
C ASP A 108 40.59 31.87 -19.50
N LYS A 109 40.84 31.16 -18.39
CA LYS A 109 42.17 30.82 -17.87
C LYS A 109 42.24 29.34 -17.53
N PRO A 110 42.36 28.44 -18.53
CA PRO A 110 42.38 26.98 -18.33
C PRO A 110 43.56 26.53 -17.47
N GLU A 111 44.67 27.27 -17.57
CA GLU A 111 45.50 27.75 -16.48
C GLU A 111 45.17 27.29 -15.07
N ASN A 112 44.19 28.01 -14.54
CA ASN A 112 43.98 28.33 -13.15
C ASN A 112 43.30 27.18 -12.41
N SER A 113 43.99 26.65 -11.42
CA SER A 113 43.62 25.45 -10.69
C SER A 113 42.43 25.68 -9.77
N VAL A 114 42.16 26.93 -9.36
CA VAL A 114 40.97 27.28 -8.56
C VAL A 114 39.72 27.35 -9.45
N CYS A 115 39.86 27.93 -10.65
CA CYS A 115 38.77 27.98 -11.62
C CYS A 115 38.41 26.56 -12.12
N LYS A 116 39.42 25.76 -12.48
CA LYS A 116 39.24 24.32 -12.82
C LYS A 116 38.62 23.52 -11.70
N LEU A 117 38.97 23.81 -10.44
CA LEU A 117 38.32 23.18 -9.30
C LEU A 117 36.83 23.49 -9.29
N GLY A 118 36.45 24.76 -9.49
CA GLY A 118 35.05 25.16 -9.57
C GLY A 118 34.30 24.38 -10.65
N LEU A 119 34.90 24.21 -11.83
CA LEU A 119 34.31 23.42 -12.92
C LEU A 119 34.17 21.95 -12.54
N PHE A 120 35.22 21.36 -11.94
CA PHE A 120 35.18 19.99 -11.42
C PHE A 120 34.06 19.80 -10.39
N LEU A 121 33.88 20.74 -9.47
CA LEU A 121 32.82 20.68 -8.45
C LEU A 121 31.43 20.79 -9.10
N ALA A 122 31.25 21.67 -10.09
CA ALA A 122 29.98 21.85 -10.79
C ALA A 122 29.56 20.54 -11.50
N LEU A 123 30.48 19.94 -12.26
CA LEU A 123 30.26 18.66 -12.96
C LEU A 123 30.00 17.47 -12.03
N ARG A 124 30.42 17.57 -10.76
CA ARG A 124 30.24 16.51 -9.76
C ARG A 124 28.97 16.65 -8.96
N GLU A 125 28.55 17.87 -8.68
CA GLU A 125 27.32 18.15 -7.93
C GLU A 125 26.09 17.95 -8.81
N ASP A 126 26.11 18.50 -10.02
CA ASP A 126 25.03 18.34 -10.98
C ASP A 126 25.37 17.28 -12.03
N SER A 127 24.79 16.10 -11.81
CA SER A 127 24.94 14.96 -12.71
C SER A 127 23.86 14.89 -13.79
N PHE A 128 22.97 15.87 -13.90
CA PHE A 128 21.89 15.90 -14.90
C PHE A 128 22.47 15.98 -16.30
N TRP A 129 23.36 16.94 -16.56
CA TRP A 129 23.92 17.19 -17.89
C TRP A 129 25.01 16.20 -18.31
N PHE A 130 25.86 15.77 -17.37
CA PHE A 130 27.08 14.99 -17.68
C PHE A 130 27.16 13.66 -16.94
N LYS A 131 27.40 12.58 -17.66
CA LYS A 131 27.76 11.27 -17.09
C LYS A 131 29.21 11.35 -16.69
N HIS A 132 29.57 10.82 -15.53
CA HIS A 132 30.97 10.72 -15.11
C HIS A 132 31.32 9.28 -14.76
N ASN A 133 32.56 8.89 -15.01
CA ASN A 133 33.05 7.53 -14.75
C ASN A 133 34.24 7.52 -13.77
N ARG A 134 34.80 6.33 -13.53
CA ARG A 134 35.94 6.13 -12.61
C ARG A 134 37.25 6.74 -13.12
N ASN A 135 37.35 7.04 -14.42
CA ASN A 135 38.51 7.68 -15.04
C ASN A 135 38.41 9.21 -14.96
N LEU A 136 37.39 9.75 -14.29
CA LEU A 136 37.15 11.19 -14.12
C LEU A 136 36.91 11.92 -15.45
N THR A 137 36.42 11.21 -16.46
CA THR A 137 35.92 11.80 -17.70
C THR A 137 34.43 12.09 -17.61
N TYR A 138 33.97 13.03 -18.43
CA TYR A 138 32.61 13.55 -18.47
C TYR A 138 32.06 13.40 -19.89
N THR A 139 30.89 12.77 -20.00
CA THR A 139 30.19 12.57 -21.28
C THR A 139 28.88 13.35 -21.26
N PRO A 140 28.64 14.29 -22.19
CA PRO A 140 27.34 14.92 -22.35
C PRO A 140 26.24 13.85 -22.50
N ARG A 141 25.14 13.96 -21.75
CA ARG A 141 23.99 13.06 -21.91
C ARG A 141 23.29 13.29 -23.23
N THR A 142 22.72 12.24 -23.79
CA THR A 142 21.86 12.38 -24.97
C THR A 142 20.53 13.03 -24.59
N SER A 143 19.82 13.60 -25.58
CA SER A 143 18.48 14.16 -25.35
C SER A 143 17.49 13.13 -24.81
N GLU A 144 17.63 11.86 -25.19
CA GLU A 144 16.82 10.76 -24.66
C GLU A 144 17.09 10.51 -23.17
N GLU A 145 18.37 10.51 -22.75
CA GLU A 145 18.75 10.37 -21.34
C GLU A 145 18.30 11.55 -20.49
N LEU A 146 18.36 12.78 -21.02
CA LEU A 146 17.87 13.98 -20.33
C LEU A 146 16.35 13.92 -20.14
N ALA A 147 15.60 13.59 -21.19
CA ALA A 147 14.14 13.44 -21.11
C ALA A 147 13.72 12.36 -20.07
N LEU A 148 14.46 11.25 -19.98
CA LEU A 148 14.23 10.23 -18.95
C LEU A 148 14.47 10.76 -17.54
N LEU A 149 15.55 11.53 -17.34
CA LEU A 149 15.86 12.14 -16.04
C LEU A 149 14.81 13.19 -15.65
N GLU A 150 14.35 14.03 -16.58
CA GLU A 150 13.28 15.00 -16.33
C GLU A 150 12.01 14.33 -15.81
N VAL A 151 11.60 13.23 -16.46
CA VAL A 151 10.44 12.43 -16.01
C VAL A 151 10.68 11.86 -14.60
N GLN A 152 11.89 11.38 -14.31
CA GLN A 152 12.24 10.86 -12.97
C GLN A 152 12.20 11.96 -11.91
N PHE A 153 12.79 13.13 -12.18
CA PHE A 153 12.79 14.27 -11.27
C PHE A 153 11.37 14.80 -11.04
N ALA A 154 10.55 14.91 -12.09
CA ALA A 154 9.15 15.30 -11.98
C ALA A 154 8.37 14.34 -11.06
N ARG A 155 8.53 13.03 -11.25
CA ARG A 155 7.92 12.00 -10.38
C ARG A 155 8.37 12.11 -8.93
N LEU A 156 9.66 12.31 -8.68
CA LEU A 156 10.20 12.48 -7.33
C LEU A 156 9.64 13.73 -6.64
N GLN A 157 9.54 14.84 -7.36
CA GLN A 157 8.94 16.06 -6.84
C GLN A 157 7.44 15.89 -6.56
N GLU A 158 6.72 15.19 -7.44
CA GLU A 158 5.31 14.89 -7.24
C GLU A 158 5.09 14.01 -6.00
N GLN A 159 5.91 12.97 -5.81
CA GLN A 159 5.89 12.13 -4.61
C GLN A 159 6.18 12.93 -3.33
N GLN A 160 7.16 13.83 -3.35
CA GLN A 160 7.45 14.70 -2.21
C GLN A 160 6.30 15.64 -1.90
N LYS A 161 5.69 16.26 -2.91
CA LYS A 161 4.50 17.13 -2.74
C LYS A 161 3.33 16.34 -2.15
N ARG A 162 3.08 15.15 -2.66
CA ARG A 162 2.05 14.23 -2.17
C ARG A 162 2.28 13.87 -0.69
N ALA A 163 3.51 13.51 -0.32
CA ALA A 163 3.86 13.21 1.08
C ALA A 163 3.60 14.41 2.00
N VAL A 164 4.00 15.62 1.61
CA VAL A 164 3.76 16.85 2.38
C VAL A 164 2.27 17.15 2.51
N ASN A 165 1.50 17.00 1.43
CA ASN A 165 0.05 17.22 1.43
C ASN A 165 -0.68 16.23 2.36
N ILE A 166 -0.32 14.94 2.28
CA ILE A 166 -0.87 13.89 3.14
C ILE A 166 -0.55 14.18 4.61
N GLN A 167 0.72 14.47 4.95
CA GLN A 167 1.09 14.78 6.33
C GLN A 167 0.37 16.01 6.86
N LYS A 168 0.16 17.03 6.01
CA LYS A 168 -0.66 18.20 6.38
C LYS A 168 -2.11 17.80 6.65
N TRP A 169 -2.69 16.94 5.82
CA TRP A 169 -4.07 16.50 5.99
C TRP A 169 -4.25 15.60 7.22
N ILE A 170 -3.33 14.70 7.50
CA ILE A 170 -3.28 13.91 8.74
C ILE A 170 -3.36 14.84 9.96
N LYS A 171 -2.55 15.91 9.99
CA LYS A 171 -2.59 16.89 11.09
C LYS A 171 -3.96 17.55 11.24
N GLN A 172 -4.66 17.84 10.14
CA GLN A 172 -6.01 18.41 10.17
C GLN A 172 -7.06 17.40 10.68
N LEU A 173 -6.92 16.13 10.33
CA LEU A 173 -7.78 15.05 10.83
C LEU A 173 -7.56 14.85 12.34
N GLU A 174 -6.32 14.90 12.80
CA GLU A 174 -5.97 14.69 14.22
C GLU A 174 -6.31 15.87 15.12
N SER A 175 -6.23 17.10 14.59
CA SER A 175 -6.61 18.31 15.33
C SER A 175 -8.13 18.52 15.40
N GLY A 176 -8.91 17.80 14.58
CA GLY A 176 -10.35 18.01 14.44
C GLY A 176 -10.71 19.27 13.63
N GLU A 177 -9.73 19.93 13.01
CA GLU A 177 -9.97 21.05 12.08
C GLU A 177 -10.67 20.60 10.80
N TRP A 178 -10.54 19.32 10.44
CA TRP A 178 -11.21 18.73 9.29
C TRP A 178 -12.66 18.36 9.62
N ASN A 179 -13.60 18.79 8.77
CA ASN A 179 -15.00 18.41 8.86
C ASN A 179 -15.28 17.25 7.90
N ALA A 180 -15.84 16.14 8.39
CA ALA A 180 -16.19 14.97 7.57
C ALA A 180 -17.16 15.26 6.41
N ASN A 181 -17.94 16.35 6.49
CA ASN A 181 -18.81 16.79 5.40
C ASN A 181 -18.07 17.58 4.31
N THR A 182 -16.77 17.83 4.46
CA THR A 182 -15.95 18.51 3.45
C THR A 182 -15.71 17.57 2.28
N LYS A 183 -15.85 18.09 1.05
CA LYS A 183 -15.57 17.30 -0.15
C LYS A 183 -14.09 16.91 -0.18
N ILE A 184 -13.83 15.61 -0.16
CA ILE A 184 -12.50 15.04 -0.35
C ILE A 184 -12.08 15.11 -1.82
N THR A 185 -10.78 15.32 -2.06
CA THR A 185 -10.18 15.26 -3.39
C THR A 185 -9.94 13.82 -3.83
N ALA A 186 -9.70 13.59 -5.14
CA ALA A 186 -9.34 12.26 -5.64
C ALA A 186 -8.04 11.71 -5.02
N GLU A 187 -7.08 12.58 -4.73
CA GLU A 187 -5.83 12.22 -4.05
C GLU A 187 -6.09 11.76 -2.61
N GLN A 188 -6.97 12.48 -1.89
CA GLN A 188 -7.40 12.12 -0.54
C GLN A 188 -8.16 10.80 -0.51
N GLN A 189 -9.07 10.57 -1.47
CA GLN A 189 -9.77 9.29 -1.59
C GLN A 189 -8.79 8.13 -1.81
N ASN A 190 -7.87 8.26 -2.77
CA ASN A 190 -6.85 7.24 -3.04
C ASN A 190 -6.01 6.96 -1.78
N TRP A 191 -5.69 7.99 -0.99
CA TRP A 191 -5.00 7.79 0.27
C TRP A 191 -5.85 6.98 1.27
N LEU A 192 -7.14 7.29 1.45
CA LEU A 192 -8.02 6.52 2.33
C LEU A 192 -8.13 5.06 1.88
N ASP A 193 -8.20 4.81 0.57
CA ASP A 193 -8.24 3.46 0.03
C ASP A 193 -6.94 2.69 0.35
N GLN A 194 -5.78 3.34 0.25
CA GLN A 194 -4.49 2.76 0.65
C GLN A 194 -4.46 2.45 2.15
N GLN A 195 -5.02 3.32 3.00
CA GLN A 195 -5.12 3.05 4.43
C GLN A 195 -6.05 1.89 4.76
N LEU A 196 -7.16 1.74 4.03
CA LEU A 196 -8.04 0.59 4.18
C LEU A 196 -7.32 -0.71 3.80
N ASN A 197 -6.56 -0.72 2.70
CA ASN A 197 -5.74 -1.87 2.32
C ASN A 197 -4.71 -2.23 3.40
N LEU A 198 -4.05 -1.23 4.00
CA LEU A 198 -3.11 -1.46 5.09
C LEU A 198 -3.77 -2.02 6.35
N LEU A 199 -5.00 -1.59 6.66
CA LEU A 199 -5.77 -2.19 7.76
C LEU A 199 -6.08 -3.67 7.51
N ILE A 200 -6.38 -4.04 6.27
CA ILE A 200 -6.76 -5.40 5.88
C ILE A 200 -5.52 -6.31 5.85
N GLU A 201 -4.49 -5.91 5.10
CA GLU A 201 -3.34 -6.76 4.74
C GLU A 201 -2.12 -6.55 5.64
N GLY A 202 -2.07 -5.46 6.42
CA GLY A 202 -0.92 -5.11 7.26
C GLY A 202 0.35 -4.93 6.44
N THR A 203 1.42 -5.64 6.84
CA THR A 203 2.74 -5.56 6.19
C THR A 203 2.79 -6.22 4.82
N GLU A 204 1.81 -7.05 4.48
CA GLU A 204 1.72 -7.72 3.17
C GLU A 204 1.16 -6.80 2.08
N SER A 205 0.63 -5.63 2.47
CA SER A 205 0.07 -4.71 1.48
C SER A 205 1.13 -4.17 0.53
N GLN A 206 0.79 -4.05 -0.75
CA GLN A 206 1.65 -3.42 -1.76
C GLN A 206 2.03 -1.98 -1.40
N TYR A 207 1.23 -1.31 -0.56
CA TYR A 207 1.46 0.06 -0.13
C TYR A 207 2.33 0.18 1.14
N TRP A 208 2.66 -0.93 1.81
CA TRP A 208 3.34 -0.92 3.10
C TRP A 208 4.66 -0.15 3.07
N LYS A 209 5.52 -0.42 2.08
CA LYS A 209 6.85 0.17 2.00
C LYS A 209 6.82 1.70 1.82
N GLU A 210 5.92 2.19 0.97
CA GLU A 210 5.75 3.62 0.73
C GLU A 210 5.18 4.30 1.98
N MET A 211 4.12 3.72 2.55
CA MET A 211 3.39 4.34 3.67
C MET A 211 4.15 4.28 4.99
N SER A 212 4.86 3.18 5.28
CA SER A 212 5.69 3.11 6.48
C SER A 212 6.80 4.16 6.45
N THR A 213 7.39 4.41 5.28
CA THR A 213 8.38 5.48 5.11
C THR A 213 7.74 6.87 5.27
N LEU A 214 6.55 7.10 4.69
CA LEU A 214 5.85 8.39 4.74
C LEU A 214 5.41 8.75 6.17
N LEU A 215 4.95 7.75 6.93
CA LEU A 215 4.39 7.90 8.28
C LEU A 215 5.44 7.70 9.38
N ASP A 216 6.71 7.47 9.02
CA ASP A 216 7.79 7.14 9.95
C ASP A 216 7.48 5.94 10.85
N TRP A 217 6.85 4.92 10.25
CA TRP A 217 6.60 3.64 10.91
C TRP A 217 7.81 2.72 10.73
N GLY A 218 8.03 1.88 11.74
CA GLY A 218 9.08 0.86 11.70
C GLY A 218 8.76 -0.28 10.71
N THR A 219 9.41 -1.43 10.91
CA THR A 219 9.22 -2.60 10.05
C THR A 219 8.02 -3.46 10.42
N SER A 220 7.29 -3.12 11.48
CA SER A 220 6.15 -3.88 12.00
C SER A 220 4.87 -3.07 11.98
N PHE A 221 3.75 -3.75 11.73
CA PHE A 221 2.41 -3.21 11.86
C PHE A 221 1.77 -3.75 13.15
N GLY A 222 1.43 -2.86 14.09
CA GLY A 222 0.85 -3.22 15.37
C GLY A 222 -0.42 -2.44 15.70
N ILE A 223 -0.81 -2.50 16.97
CA ILE A 223 -2.04 -1.87 17.48
C ILE A 223 -1.99 -0.33 17.34
N GLY A 224 -0.81 0.28 17.47
CA GLY A 224 -0.66 1.73 17.36
C GLY A 224 -0.94 2.23 15.95
N GLU A 225 -0.38 1.55 14.95
CA GLU A 225 -0.59 1.83 13.53
C GLU A 225 -2.05 1.58 13.16
N GLU A 226 -2.62 0.42 13.57
CA GLU A 226 -4.03 0.08 13.31
C GLU A 226 -4.98 1.15 13.88
N ASN A 227 -4.76 1.60 15.12
CA ASN A 227 -5.58 2.63 15.76
C ASN A 227 -5.46 3.99 15.04
N SER A 228 -4.26 4.33 14.55
CA SER A 228 -4.04 5.56 13.78
C SER A 228 -4.85 5.55 12.49
N LEU A 229 -4.80 4.44 11.74
CA LEU A 229 -5.56 4.28 10.51
C LEU A 229 -7.07 4.36 10.74
N LYS A 230 -7.60 3.62 11.73
CA LYS A 230 -9.03 3.66 12.08
C LYS A 230 -9.49 5.07 12.45
N ARG A 231 -8.68 5.81 13.21
CA ARG A 231 -8.97 7.18 13.61
C ARG A 231 -9.00 8.13 12.41
N TRP A 232 -8.05 8.03 11.48
CA TRP A 232 -8.01 8.89 10.29
C TRP A 232 -9.16 8.59 9.33
N LEU A 233 -9.48 7.31 9.10
CA LEU A 233 -10.63 6.89 8.31
C LEU A 233 -11.95 7.40 8.92
N ALA A 234 -12.10 7.30 10.25
CA ALA A 234 -13.25 7.87 10.95
C ALA A 234 -13.32 9.41 10.82
N GLY A 235 -12.20 10.11 11.00
CA GLY A 235 -12.12 11.57 10.85
C GLY A 235 -12.43 12.05 9.42
N ALA A 236 -12.15 11.21 8.42
CA ALA A 236 -12.47 11.48 7.03
C ALA A 236 -13.92 11.13 6.64
N GLY A 237 -14.72 10.57 7.55
CA GLY A 237 -16.12 10.23 7.33
C GLY A 237 -16.37 8.78 6.87
N THR A 238 -15.35 7.92 6.87
CA THR A 238 -15.45 6.50 6.48
C THR A 238 -14.99 5.59 7.63
N PRO A 239 -15.68 5.59 8.79
CA PRO A 239 -15.26 4.78 9.93
C PRO A 239 -15.26 3.29 9.59
N VAL A 240 -14.28 2.56 10.13
CA VAL A 240 -14.17 1.10 9.99
C VAL A 240 -14.30 0.47 11.36
N SER A 241 -15.42 -0.22 11.59
CA SER A 241 -15.66 -0.98 12.81
C SER A 241 -14.84 -2.26 12.88
N THR A 242 -14.80 -2.89 14.06
CA THR A 242 -14.14 -4.19 14.24
C THR A 242 -14.85 -5.29 13.46
N SER A 243 -16.19 -5.28 13.42
CA SER A 243 -17.00 -6.22 12.64
C SER A 243 -16.67 -6.09 11.15
N ARG A 244 -16.74 -4.86 10.61
CA ARG A 244 -16.41 -4.59 9.21
C ARG A 244 -14.98 -4.97 8.85
N LEU A 245 -14.00 -4.67 9.71
CA LEU A 245 -12.61 -5.06 9.46
C LEU A 245 -12.45 -6.58 9.40
N THR A 246 -13.19 -7.32 10.23
CA THR A 246 -13.19 -8.79 10.21
C THR A 246 -13.77 -9.32 8.91
N LEU A 247 -14.90 -8.76 8.44
CA LEU A 247 -15.51 -9.12 7.15
C LEU A 247 -14.56 -8.86 5.99
N LEU A 248 -13.91 -7.69 5.95
CA LEU A 248 -12.96 -7.33 4.90
C LEU A 248 -11.73 -8.24 4.90
N ARG A 249 -11.17 -8.57 6.07
CA ARG A 249 -10.02 -9.50 6.19
C ARG A 249 -10.37 -10.93 5.79
N ALA A 250 -11.62 -11.34 6.03
CA ALA A 250 -12.13 -12.64 5.59
C ALA A 250 -12.58 -12.63 4.13
N ASN A 251 -12.52 -11.48 3.44
CA ASN A 251 -12.97 -11.29 2.06
C ASN A 251 -14.43 -11.76 1.85
N VAL A 252 -15.30 -11.45 2.81
CA VAL A 252 -16.73 -11.79 2.75
C VAL A 252 -17.40 -10.97 1.65
N ARG A 253 -18.15 -11.64 0.77
CA ARG A 253 -18.94 -10.96 -0.28
C ARG A 253 -20.21 -10.36 0.33
N GLU A 254 -20.26 -9.04 0.39
CA GLU A 254 -21.43 -8.33 0.94
C GLU A 254 -22.56 -8.19 -0.08
N GLN A 255 -22.23 -7.96 -1.36
CA GLN A 255 -23.21 -7.67 -2.42
C GLN A 255 -23.50 -8.88 -3.29
N PHE A 256 -24.76 -9.02 -3.70
CA PHE A 256 -25.17 -10.04 -4.67
C PHE A 256 -24.93 -9.57 -6.11
N PRO A 257 -24.37 -10.43 -6.99
CA PRO A 257 -24.28 -10.13 -8.42
C PRO A 257 -25.65 -9.92 -9.07
N GLU A 258 -25.71 -9.10 -10.12
CA GLU A 258 -26.96 -8.81 -10.86
C GLU A 258 -27.66 -10.08 -11.38
N GLU A 259 -26.90 -11.07 -11.84
CA GLU A 259 -27.45 -12.35 -12.31
C GLU A 259 -28.20 -13.12 -11.21
N VAL A 260 -27.77 -12.96 -9.95
CA VAL A 260 -28.44 -13.55 -8.78
C VAL A 260 -29.73 -12.80 -8.49
N LEU A 261 -29.72 -11.47 -8.56
CA LEU A 261 -30.92 -10.64 -8.36
C LEU A 261 -32.00 -10.89 -9.42
N VAL A 262 -31.60 -11.13 -10.67
CA VAL A 262 -32.54 -11.57 -11.72
C VAL A 262 -33.13 -12.94 -11.41
N ASP A 263 -32.33 -13.85 -10.86
CA ASP A 263 -32.74 -15.20 -10.50
C ASP A 263 -33.71 -15.22 -9.28
N VAL A 264 -33.57 -14.27 -8.35
CA VAL A 264 -34.55 -14.02 -7.27
C VAL A 264 -35.95 -13.80 -7.85
N GLU A 265 -36.07 -12.95 -8.86
CA GLU A 265 -37.35 -12.65 -9.49
C GLU A 265 -37.96 -13.85 -10.22
N ARG A 266 -37.13 -14.78 -10.73
CA ARG A 266 -37.61 -16.07 -11.24
C ARG A 266 -38.20 -16.89 -10.10
N VAL A 267 -37.45 -17.06 -9.01
CA VAL A 267 -37.88 -17.86 -7.85
C VAL A 267 -39.19 -17.35 -7.28
N ARG A 268 -39.35 -16.05 -7.10
CA ARG A 268 -40.58 -15.43 -6.57
C ARG A 268 -41.81 -15.64 -7.47
N LYS A 269 -41.60 -15.85 -8.77
CA LYS A 269 -42.67 -16.07 -9.76
C LYS A 269 -42.97 -17.55 -9.98
N LEU A 270 -42.21 -18.46 -9.35
CA LEU A 270 -42.50 -19.88 -9.46
C LEU A 270 -43.86 -20.18 -8.82
N PRO A 271 -44.75 -20.89 -9.52
CA PRO A 271 -46.02 -21.30 -8.92
C PRO A 271 -45.74 -22.26 -7.76
N SER A 272 -46.55 -22.16 -6.72
CA SER A 272 -46.48 -23.08 -5.57
C SER A 272 -46.55 -24.53 -6.05
N GLU A 273 -45.64 -25.36 -5.55
CA GLU A 273 -45.60 -26.77 -5.90
C GLU A 273 -46.91 -27.46 -5.49
N LYS A 274 -47.35 -28.44 -6.27
CA LYS A 274 -48.54 -29.25 -5.94
C LYS A 274 -48.19 -30.29 -4.88
N LEU A 275 -47.82 -29.83 -3.69
CA LEU A 275 -47.55 -30.67 -2.54
C LEU A 275 -48.84 -30.97 -1.76
N THR A 276 -48.80 -32.04 -0.98
CA THR A 276 -49.90 -32.39 -0.07
C THR A 276 -49.99 -31.33 1.01
N ARG A 277 -51.18 -30.75 1.21
CA ARG A 277 -51.41 -29.77 2.27
C ARG A 277 -51.59 -30.48 3.61
N SER A 278 -50.95 -29.95 4.65
CA SER A 278 -51.22 -30.37 6.02
C SER A 278 -52.67 -30.07 6.41
N PRO A 279 -53.27 -30.87 7.33
CA PRO A 279 -54.62 -30.62 7.82
C PRO A 279 -54.75 -29.21 8.41
N ALA A 280 -55.85 -28.52 8.12
CA ALA A 280 -56.08 -27.15 8.61
C ALA A 280 -56.14 -27.04 10.15
N GLU A 281 -56.39 -28.15 10.84
CA GLU A 281 -56.42 -28.23 12.31
C GLU A 281 -55.02 -28.43 12.92
N MET A 282 -53.99 -28.67 12.09
CA MET A 282 -52.61 -28.86 12.54
C MET A 282 -52.02 -27.53 13.00
N GLN A 283 -51.96 -27.34 14.32
CA GLN A 283 -51.31 -26.18 14.92
C GLN A 283 -49.79 -26.27 14.68
N THR A 284 -49.25 -25.25 14.02
CA THR A 284 -47.86 -25.18 13.59
C THR A 284 -47.26 -23.86 14.04
N PHE A 285 -46.07 -23.90 14.66
CA PHE A 285 -45.45 -22.75 15.31
C PHE A 285 -43.97 -22.65 14.94
N THR A 286 -43.46 -21.42 14.87
CA THR A 286 -42.02 -21.10 14.87
C THR A 286 -41.65 -20.55 16.25
N VAL A 287 -40.39 -20.69 16.67
CA VAL A 287 -39.91 -20.17 17.96
C VAL A 287 -38.50 -19.62 17.76
N ASP A 288 -38.42 -18.30 17.66
CA ASP A 288 -37.21 -17.58 17.25
C ASP A 288 -36.94 -16.36 18.13
N ALA A 289 -35.80 -15.71 17.92
CA ALA A 289 -35.53 -14.41 18.53
C ALA A 289 -36.44 -13.33 17.93
N GLU A 290 -36.72 -12.28 18.72
CA GLU A 290 -37.60 -11.17 18.30
C GLU A 290 -37.12 -10.48 17.00
N SER A 291 -35.82 -10.51 16.71
CA SER A 291 -35.23 -9.91 15.51
C SER A 291 -35.11 -10.85 14.31
N THR A 292 -35.47 -12.13 14.44
CA THR A 292 -35.37 -13.12 13.35
C THR A 292 -36.46 -12.87 12.31
N LEU A 293 -36.09 -12.96 11.03
CA LEU A 293 -37.00 -12.81 9.88
C LEU A 293 -36.97 -14.01 8.91
N ASP A 294 -35.87 -14.77 8.95
CA ASP A 294 -35.58 -15.99 8.19
C ASP A 294 -36.01 -17.23 8.97
N TYR A 295 -37.33 -17.42 9.13
CA TYR A 295 -37.87 -18.59 9.84
C TYR A 295 -37.70 -19.84 8.97
N ASP A 296 -36.61 -20.57 9.16
CA ASP A 296 -36.28 -21.77 8.37
C ASP A 296 -36.99 -23.04 8.89
N ASP A 297 -37.36 -23.06 10.17
CA ASP A 297 -37.99 -24.20 10.82
C ASP A 297 -39.26 -23.86 11.60
N ALA A 298 -40.20 -24.80 11.59
CA ALA A 298 -41.42 -24.78 12.37
C ALA A 298 -41.70 -26.17 12.95
N PHE A 299 -42.60 -26.27 13.93
CA PHE A 299 -43.01 -27.57 14.45
C PHE A 299 -44.50 -27.64 14.79
N SER A 300 -45.01 -28.87 14.76
CA SER A 300 -46.37 -29.23 15.19
C SER A 300 -46.32 -30.36 16.20
N VAL A 301 -47.15 -30.27 17.25
CA VAL A 301 -47.39 -31.37 18.18
C VAL A 301 -48.61 -32.15 17.71
N LEU A 302 -48.40 -33.37 17.23
CA LEU A 302 -49.44 -34.21 16.65
C LEU A 302 -50.13 -35.07 17.71
N GLU A 303 -49.37 -35.55 18.69
CA GLU A 303 -49.88 -36.32 19.81
C GLU A 303 -49.00 -36.08 21.03
N TRP A 304 -49.61 -35.87 22.20
CA TRP A 304 -48.87 -35.77 23.45
C TRP A 304 -49.63 -36.45 24.59
N ASN A 305 -49.02 -37.49 25.16
CA ASN A 305 -49.53 -38.18 26.35
C ASN A 305 -48.39 -38.74 27.22
N LYS A 306 -48.73 -39.46 28.29
CA LYS A 306 -47.75 -40.01 29.24
C LYS A 306 -46.79 -41.04 28.64
N ALA A 307 -47.18 -41.72 27.56
CA ALA A 307 -46.39 -42.78 26.96
C ALA A 307 -45.51 -42.26 25.80
N GLN A 308 -46.02 -41.29 25.04
CA GLN A 308 -45.33 -40.79 23.85
C GLN A 308 -45.65 -39.33 23.51
N LEU A 309 -44.75 -38.73 22.77
CA LEU A 309 -44.86 -37.45 22.08
C LEU A 309 -44.58 -37.68 20.59
N ILE A 310 -45.51 -37.26 19.73
CA ILE A 310 -45.33 -37.25 18.28
C ILE A 310 -45.27 -35.80 17.83
N VAL A 311 -44.15 -35.42 17.24
CA VAL A 311 -43.92 -34.07 16.69
C VAL A 311 -43.58 -34.18 15.21
N ALA A 312 -43.97 -33.16 14.45
CA ALA A 312 -43.44 -32.91 13.12
C ALA A 312 -42.56 -31.66 13.18
N VAL A 313 -41.34 -31.76 12.66
CA VAL A 313 -40.44 -30.62 12.45
C VAL A 313 -40.45 -30.33 10.95
N HIS A 314 -40.70 -29.09 10.58
CA HIS A 314 -40.92 -28.63 9.22
C HIS A 314 -39.77 -27.71 8.85
N ILE A 315 -38.95 -28.09 7.87
CA ILE A 315 -37.84 -27.28 7.38
C ILE A 315 -38.22 -26.71 6.02
N THR A 316 -37.97 -25.43 5.78
CA THR A 316 -38.29 -24.79 4.50
C THR A 316 -37.66 -25.53 3.32
N ASP A 317 -38.43 -25.75 2.25
CA ASP A 317 -37.96 -26.49 1.07
C ASP A 317 -37.54 -25.55 -0.05
N LEU A 318 -36.24 -25.26 -0.09
CA LEU A 318 -35.59 -24.48 -1.14
C LEU A 318 -35.40 -25.29 -2.43
N SER A 319 -35.39 -26.62 -2.32
CA SER A 319 -34.86 -27.51 -3.35
C SER A 319 -35.69 -27.50 -4.63
N HIS A 320 -36.97 -27.15 -4.54
CA HIS A 320 -37.83 -27.00 -5.71
C HIS A 320 -37.43 -25.80 -6.56
N SER A 321 -37.13 -24.67 -5.90
CA SER A 321 -36.99 -23.36 -6.50
C SER A 321 -35.56 -23.00 -6.88
N VAL A 322 -34.59 -23.54 -6.15
CA VAL A 322 -33.16 -23.33 -6.34
C VAL A 322 -32.50 -24.65 -6.73
N ARG A 323 -32.11 -24.80 -8.00
CA ARG A 323 -31.54 -26.04 -8.55
C ARG A 323 -30.04 -25.94 -8.76
N PRO A 324 -29.29 -27.07 -8.67
CA PRO A 324 -27.87 -27.08 -9.02
C PRO A 324 -27.62 -26.49 -10.41
N GLY A 325 -26.75 -25.48 -10.47
CA GLY A 325 -26.41 -24.76 -11.70
C GLY A 325 -27.09 -23.40 -11.85
N ASP A 326 -28.16 -23.13 -11.10
CA ASP A 326 -28.80 -21.80 -11.04
C ASP A 326 -27.82 -20.74 -10.49
N PRO A 327 -27.93 -19.46 -10.92
CA PRO A 327 -27.16 -18.37 -10.33
C PRO A 327 -27.27 -18.30 -8.80
N LEU A 328 -28.48 -18.41 -8.25
CA LEU A 328 -28.70 -18.43 -6.79
C LEU A 328 -28.00 -19.61 -6.11
N PHE A 329 -28.02 -20.79 -6.72
CA PHE A 329 -27.37 -21.97 -6.15
C PHE A 329 -25.86 -21.78 -6.06
N LYS A 330 -25.23 -21.30 -7.14
CA LYS A 330 -23.78 -21.06 -7.18
C LYS A 330 -23.35 -20.00 -6.18
N GLU A 331 -24.11 -18.91 -6.07
CA GLU A 331 -23.78 -17.86 -5.12
C GLU A 331 -23.96 -18.34 -3.67
N ALA A 332 -25.00 -19.12 -3.37
CA ALA A 332 -25.17 -19.75 -2.06
C ALA A 332 -24.04 -20.74 -1.74
N GLU A 333 -23.60 -21.54 -2.73
CA GLU A 333 -22.46 -22.46 -2.61
C GLU A 333 -21.15 -21.69 -2.33
N ASP A 334 -20.90 -20.58 -3.03
CA ASP A 334 -19.74 -19.72 -2.83
C ASP A 334 -19.75 -19.03 -1.45
N ARG A 335 -20.93 -18.63 -0.97
CA ARG A 335 -21.11 -18.00 0.35
C ARG A 335 -21.06 -19.00 1.51
N ILE A 336 -21.46 -20.25 1.27
CA ILE A 336 -21.53 -21.37 2.23
C ILE A 336 -22.57 -21.19 3.34
N SER A 337 -22.61 -20.02 3.98
CA SER A 337 -23.48 -19.69 5.11
C SER A 337 -23.70 -18.19 5.20
N SER A 338 -24.78 -17.78 5.88
CA SER A 338 -24.93 -16.41 6.35
C SER A 338 -23.85 -16.10 7.39
N VAL A 339 -23.34 -14.87 7.40
CA VAL A 339 -22.33 -14.40 8.36
C VAL A 339 -22.99 -13.40 9.30
N TYR A 340 -23.02 -13.72 10.59
CA TYR A 340 -23.61 -12.87 11.62
C TYR A 340 -22.50 -12.15 12.38
N THR A 341 -22.53 -10.81 12.35
CA THR A 341 -21.66 -9.97 13.19
C THR A 341 -22.49 -9.28 14.28
N ILE A 342 -21.83 -8.53 15.16
CA ILE A 342 -22.53 -7.72 16.18
C ILE A 342 -23.34 -6.59 15.53
N GLU A 343 -22.90 -6.10 14.35
CA GLU A 343 -23.46 -4.90 13.73
C GLU A 343 -24.45 -5.23 12.61
N GLU A 344 -24.19 -6.30 11.86
CA GLU A 344 -24.97 -6.68 10.68
C GLU A 344 -24.91 -8.18 10.39
N THR A 345 -25.88 -8.64 9.61
CA THR A 345 -25.93 -9.97 9.01
C THR A 345 -25.65 -9.86 7.52
N ILE A 346 -24.70 -10.64 7.01
CA ILE A 346 -24.48 -10.81 5.58
C ILE A 346 -25.14 -12.13 5.16
N PRO A 347 -26.29 -12.10 4.46
CA PRO A 347 -27.06 -13.30 4.24
C PRO A 347 -26.47 -14.17 3.12
N MET A 348 -26.69 -15.48 3.23
CA MET A 348 -26.34 -16.46 2.19
C MET A 348 -27.20 -16.29 0.93
N LEU A 349 -28.48 -15.97 1.13
CA LEU A 349 -29.45 -15.74 0.07
C LEU A 349 -29.94 -14.28 0.14
N PRO A 350 -30.40 -13.70 -1.00
CA PRO A 350 -31.02 -12.39 -0.97
C PRO A 350 -32.22 -12.33 -0.01
N GLU A 351 -32.39 -11.20 0.68
CA GLU A 351 -33.39 -11.03 1.75
C GLU A 351 -34.83 -11.21 1.23
N GLU A 352 -35.10 -10.89 -0.03
CA GLU A 352 -36.39 -11.10 -0.68
C GLU A 352 -36.77 -12.60 -0.75
N LEU A 353 -35.78 -13.48 -0.61
CA LEU A 353 -35.98 -14.91 -0.52
C LEU A 353 -35.97 -15.38 0.92
N SER A 354 -34.90 -15.10 1.67
CA SER A 354 -34.75 -15.61 3.05
C SER A 354 -35.81 -15.08 4.00
N ASN A 355 -36.15 -13.78 3.92
CA ASN A 355 -37.02 -13.11 4.88
C ASN A 355 -38.49 -13.06 4.43
N ASP A 356 -38.80 -13.57 3.23
CA ASP A 356 -40.15 -13.52 2.65
C ASP A 356 -40.52 -14.86 2.01
N THR A 357 -39.99 -15.15 0.82
CA THR A 357 -40.41 -16.30 -0.01
C THR A 357 -40.22 -17.66 0.70
N PHE A 358 -39.13 -17.81 1.42
CA PHE A 358 -38.75 -19.04 2.10
C PHE A 358 -38.96 -18.99 3.62
N SER A 359 -39.25 -17.82 4.18
CA SER A 359 -39.57 -17.70 5.59
C SER A 359 -40.93 -18.31 5.90
N LEU A 360 -41.00 -19.14 6.95
CA LEU A 360 -42.22 -19.77 7.47
C LEU A 360 -43.09 -18.79 8.26
N MET A 361 -43.43 -17.66 7.64
CA MET A 361 -44.25 -16.60 8.25
C MET A 361 -45.66 -17.08 8.62
N SER A 362 -46.18 -16.57 9.74
CA SER A 362 -47.56 -16.85 10.16
C SER A 362 -48.56 -16.38 9.10
N GLY A 363 -49.58 -17.19 8.87
CA GLY A 363 -50.68 -16.88 7.96
C GLY A 363 -50.49 -17.34 6.52
N GLU A 364 -49.27 -17.68 6.10
CA GLU A 364 -48.96 -18.03 4.72
C GLU A 364 -48.71 -19.53 4.51
N GLU A 365 -49.09 -20.04 3.34
CA GLU A 365 -48.75 -21.43 2.95
C GLU A 365 -47.31 -21.48 2.44
N ARG A 366 -46.51 -22.39 2.97
CA ARG A 366 -45.10 -22.59 2.60
C ARG A 366 -44.78 -24.06 2.36
N ALA A 367 -43.91 -24.30 1.38
CA ALA A 367 -43.40 -25.63 1.06
C ALA A 367 -42.30 -26.01 2.06
N VAL A 368 -42.41 -27.20 2.64
CA VAL A 368 -41.50 -27.71 3.65
C VAL A 368 -41.18 -29.18 3.43
N LEU A 369 -40.02 -29.59 3.94
CA LEU A 369 -39.73 -30.98 4.21
C LEU A 369 -40.06 -31.28 5.69
N SER A 370 -41.08 -32.10 5.91
CA SER A 370 -41.57 -32.45 7.24
C SER A 370 -40.96 -33.75 7.74
N PHE A 371 -40.32 -33.70 8.91
CA PHE A 371 -39.74 -34.84 9.62
C PHE A 371 -40.62 -35.20 10.82
N LYS A 372 -41.26 -36.36 10.78
CA LYS A 372 -42.14 -36.82 11.84
C LYS A 372 -41.37 -37.69 12.83
N PHE A 373 -41.28 -37.27 14.07
CA PHE A 373 -40.60 -37.99 15.14
C PHE A 373 -41.60 -38.54 16.15
N LYS A 374 -41.25 -39.71 16.70
CA LYS A 374 -41.86 -40.26 17.91
C LYS A 374 -40.84 -40.31 19.01
N LEU A 375 -41.15 -39.70 20.15
CA LEU A 375 -40.39 -39.73 21.39
C LEU A 375 -41.20 -40.51 22.42
N ASN A 376 -40.58 -41.50 23.05
CA ASN A 376 -41.19 -42.30 24.10
C ASN A 376 -40.91 -41.67 25.48
N GLY A 377 -41.74 -42.00 26.48
CA GLY A 377 -41.58 -41.47 27.84
C GLY A 377 -40.28 -41.85 28.56
N ASN A 378 -39.50 -42.80 28.02
CA ASN A 378 -38.17 -43.16 28.50
C ASN A 378 -37.02 -42.36 27.84
N GLY A 379 -37.33 -41.45 26.91
CA GLY A 379 -36.36 -40.64 26.17
C GLY A 379 -35.91 -41.23 24.83
N ASP A 380 -36.32 -42.45 24.47
CA ASP A 380 -36.01 -43.03 23.16
C ASP A 380 -36.78 -42.30 22.06
N TRP A 381 -36.13 -42.04 20.92
CA TRP A 381 -36.77 -41.40 19.78
C TRP A 381 -36.57 -42.19 18.49
N SER A 382 -37.48 -41.99 17.55
CA SER A 382 -37.42 -42.58 16.20
C SER A 382 -37.98 -41.61 15.17
N LEU A 383 -37.33 -41.54 14.00
CA LEU A 383 -37.88 -40.89 12.81
C LEU A 383 -38.91 -41.86 12.19
N LEU A 384 -40.16 -41.42 12.08
CA LEU A 384 -41.24 -42.20 11.51
C LEU A 384 -41.34 -42.01 10.00
N GLU A 385 -41.23 -40.76 9.54
CA GLU A 385 -41.52 -40.39 8.16
C GLU A 385 -40.86 -39.06 7.78
N VAL A 386 -40.52 -38.90 6.50
CA VAL A 386 -40.08 -37.65 5.89
C VAL A 386 -40.95 -37.38 4.67
N ILE A 387 -41.66 -36.26 4.64
CA ILE A 387 -42.64 -35.95 3.58
C ILE A 387 -42.52 -34.48 3.14
N PRO A 388 -42.41 -34.21 1.83
CA PRO A 388 -42.65 -32.87 1.29
C PRO A 388 -44.13 -32.48 1.46
N SER A 389 -44.41 -31.32 2.04
CA SER A 389 -45.78 -30.85 2.28
C SER A 389 -45.89 -29.33 2.21
N MET A 390 -47.13 -28.83 2.11
CA MET A 390 -47.43 -27.42 2.40
C MET A 390 -47.94 -27.30 3.84
N ILE A 391 -47.34 -26.39 4.62
CA ILE A 391 -47.83 -26.03 5.95
C ILE A 391 -48.27 -24.58 5.98
N LYS A 392 -49.01 -24.23 7.05
CA LYS A 392 -49.34 -22.85 7.38
C LYS A 392 -49.04 -22.63 8.86
N VAL A 393 -48.15 -21.69 9.16
CA VAL A 393 -47.81 -21.31 10.54
C VAL A 393 -48.93 -20.44 11.12
N HIS A 394 -49.23 -20.65 12.41
CA HIS A 394 -50.35 -20.02 13.12
C HIS A 394 -49.87 -18.92 14.06
#